data_AF-A0A968VXZ7-F1
#
_entry.id   AF-A0A968VXZ7-F1
#
_cell.length_a   1.000
_cell.length_b   1.000
_cell.length_c   1.000
_cell.angle_alpha   90.00
_cell.angle_beta   90.00
_cell.angle_gamma   90.00
#
_symmetry.space_group_name_H-M   'P 1'
#
loop_
_entity.id
_entity.type
_entity.pdbx_description
1 polymer ?
#
loop_
_entity_poly.entity_id
_entity_poly.type
_entity_poly.pdbx_seq_one_letter_code
_entity_poly.pdbx_strand_id
1 'polypeptide(L)'
;MDNRIYIQWWLRLKPYTKQVLTDTYYLGLSNKIKQALEEGGGGYVLGSYLHNDDMNLLCCFFGFLHGRYSFRNQHMAALSVNQHQAHYGKKTSIFNDQMNHFDDEINQQDVTFLIWYFLNTVQEEKFISPYNDFLLDAAHDVMPILDEEYEYAPENEHIKQYYALNENETDYYKARKFIDTVLFSSYLLFTDTGLKIA
;
A
#
# COMPACT_ATOMS: atom_id res chain seq x y z
N MET A 1 -7.67 23.85 -6.78
CA MET A 1 -6.22 23.56 -6.76
C MET A 1 -6.05 22.22 -7.42
N ASP A 2 -5.00 22.05 -8.21
CA ASP A 2 -4.88 20.90 -9.11
C ASP A 2 -4.68 19.62 -8.29
N ASN A 3 -5.77 18.88 -8.08
CA ASN A 3 -5.82 17.79 -7.10
C ASN A 3 -5.31 16.47 -7.66
N ARG A 4 -4.64 16.51 -8.80
CA ARG A 4 -4.23 15.35 -9.56
C ARG A 4 -2.85 14.87 -9.11
N ILE A 5 -2.73 13.58 -8.90
CA ILE A 5 -1.45 12.91 -8.71
C ILE A 5 -0.77 12.81 -10.07
N TYR A 6 0.44 13.35 -10.13
CA TYR A 6 1.31 13.32 -11.29
C TYR A 6 2.27 12.13 -11.24
N ILE A 7 2.78 11.71 -12.41
CA ILE A 7 3.67 10.55 -12.54
C ILE A 7 4.93 10.63 -11.67
N GLN A 8 5.39 11.84 -11.35
CA GLN A 8 6.55 12.05 -10.46
C GLN A 8 6.29 11.48 -9.06
N TRP A 9 5.08 11.65 -8.52
CA TRP A 9 4.67 11.06 -7.24
C TRP A 9 4.66 9.54 -7.29
N TRP A 10 4.16 8.97 -8.39
CA TRP A 10 4.14 7.53 -8.58
C TRP A 10 5.55 6.93 -8.62
N LEU A 11 6.48 7.57 -9.35
CA LEU A 11 7.85 7.11 -9.55
C LEU A 11 8.71 7.22 -8.28
N ARG A 12 8.38 8.13 -7.36
CA ARG A 12 9.06 8.24 -6.05
C ARG A 12 9.05 6.94 -5.25
N LEU A 13 7.99 6.14 -5.41
CA LEU A 13 7.82 4.87 -4.72
C LEU A 13 8.33 3.67 -5.53
N LYS A 14 9.11 3.88 -6.59
CA LYS A 14 9.53 2.82 -7.51
C LYS A 14 11.03 2.58 -7.45
N PRO A 15 11.47 1.32 -7.62
CA PRO A 15 12.89 0.99 -7.73
C PRO A 15 13.50 1.39 -9.09
N TYR A 16 12.79 2.20 -9.87
CA TYR A 16 13.17 2.69 -11.20
C TYR A 16 12.70 4.12 -11.41
N THR A 17 13.41 4.86 -12.26
CA THR A 17 13.18 6.29 -12.50
C THR A 17 12.45 6.61 -13.80
N LYS A 18 12.33 5.64 -14.71
CA LYS A 18 11.66 5.81 -16.00
C LYS A 18 10.28 5.18 -15.97
N GLN A 19 9.29 5.92 -16.45
CA GLN A 19 7.93 5.43 -16.60
C GLN A 19 7.88 4.21 -17.51
N VAL A 20 7.10 3.21 -17.10
CA VAL A 20 6.76 2.02 -17.89
C VAL A 20 5.28 2.01 -18.24
N LEU A 21 4.89 1.12 -19.17
CA LEU A 21 3.54 1.10 -19.76
C LEU A 21 2.42 0.96 -18.71
N THR A 22 2.64 0.12 -17.69
CA THR A 22 1.69 -0.15 -16.62
C THR A 22 1.55 1.00 -15.62
N ASP A 23 2.54 1.90 -15.52
CA ASP A 23 2.50 3.02 -14.58
C ASP A 23 1.34 3.96 -14.83
N THR A 24 0.97 4.16 -16.10
CA THR A 24 -0.17 5.01 -16.47
C THR A 24 -1.48 4.47 -15.91
N TYR A 25 -1.63 3.14 -15.88
CA TYR A 25 -2.81 2.49 -15.33
C TYR A 25 -2.90 2.73 -13.83
N TYR A 26 -1.83 2.40 -13.10
CA TYR A 26 -1.82 2.52 -11.65
C TYR A 26 -1.82 3.98 -11.16
N LEU A 27 -1.24 4.91 -11.93
CA LEU A 27 -1.41 6.34 -11.67
C LEU A 27 -2.88 6.77 -11.82
N GLY A 28 -3.58 6.22 -12.81
CA GLY A 28 -5.03 6.41 -12.95
C GLY A 28 -5.80 5.89 -11.74
N LEU A 29 -5.48 4.68 -11.28
CA LEU A 29 -6.04 4.09 -10.07
C LEU A 29 -5.79 4.96 -8.83
N SER A 30 -4.55 5.41 -8.61
CA SER A 30 -4.23 6.32 -7.49
C SER A 30 -5.04 7.62 -7.54
N ASN A 31 -5.29 8.17 -8.74
CA ASN A 31 -6.14 9.34 -8.87
C ASN A 31 -7.62 9.05 -8.55
N LYS A 32 -8.15 7.88 -8.95
CA LYS A 32 -9.51 7.46 -8.56
C LYS A 32 -9.64 7.34 -7.04
N ILE A 33 -8.65 6.70 -6.40
CA ILE A 33 -8.61 6.52 -4.93
C ILE A 33 -8.58 7.87 -4.23
N LYS A 34 -7.74 8.80 -4.71
CA LYS A 34 -7.68 10.16 -4.16
C LYS A 34 -9.02 10.86 -4.25
N GLN A 35 -9.68 10.79 -5.40
CA GLN A 35 -11.00 11.39 -5.59
C GLN A 35 -12.03 10.80 -4.61
N ALA A 36 -12.06 9.47 -4.43
CA ALA A 36 -12.98 8.84 -3.49
C ALA A 36 -12.74 9.25 -2.03
N LEU A 37 -11.47 9.36 -1.61
CA LEU A 37 -11.14 9.87 -0.27
C LEU A 37 -11.58 11.33 -0.08
N GLU A 38 -11.48 12.16 -1.12
CA GLU A 38 -11.86 13.58 -1.03
C GLU A 38 -13.37 13.82 -1.04
N GLU A 39 -14.11 12.97 -1.75
CA GLU A 39 -15.57 13.00 -1.80
C GLU A 39 -16.20 12.26 -0.60
N GLY A 40 -15.45 11.33 0.00
CA GLY A 40 -15.85 10.48 1.11
C GLY A 40 -15.71 11.11 2.50
N GLY A 41 -16.35 10.49 3.49
CA GLY A 41 -16.35 10.97 4.86
C GLY A 41 -15.02 10.71 5.58
N GLY A 42 -14.36 9.59 5.28
CA GLY A 42 -13.13 9.17 5.96
C GLY A 42 -11.93 10.03 5.58
N GLY A 43 -11.83 10.43 4.30
CA GLY A 43 -10.70 11.23 3.84
C GLY A 43 -10.70 12.68 4.35
N TYR A 44 -11.85 13.24 4.74
CA TYR A 44 -11.88 14.56 5.39
C TYR A 44 -11.09 14.57 6.70
N VAL A 45 -11.32 13.57 7.56
CA VAL A 45 -10.60 13.45 8.85
C VAL A 45 -9.15 13.08 8.59
N LEU A 46 -8.88 12.19 7.65
CA LEU A 46 -7.53 11.80 7.25
C LEU A 46 -6.69 13.01 6.81
N GLY A 47 -7.28 13.92 6.03
CA GLY A 47 -6.64 15.16 5.57
C GLY A 47 -6.33 16.17 6.68
N SER A 48 -6.87 15.98 7.90
CA SER A 48 -6.46 16.78 9.07
C SER A 48 -5.12 16.32 9.67
N TYR A 49 -4.70 15.10 9.36
CA TYR A 49 -3.44 14.51 9.82
C TYR A 49 -2.38 14.42 8.72
N LEU A 50 -2.79 14.24 7.47
CA LEU A 50 -1.89 14.10 6.33
C LEU A 50 -1.86 15.38 5.50
N HIS A 51 -0.67 15.88 5.17
CA HIS A 51 -0.53 16.94 4.18
C HIS A 51 -0.94 16.42 2.79
N ASN A 52 -1.23 17.33 1.85
CA ASN A 52 -1.65 16.94 0.49
C ASN A 52 -0.63 16.01 -0.19
N ASP A 53 0.66 16.24 0.06
CA ASP A 53 1.76 15.43 -0.44
C ASP A 53 1.72 14.00 0.12
N ASP A 54 1.45 13.84 1.41
CA ASP A 54 1.32 12.54 2.08
C ASP A 54 0.05 11.81 1.62
N MET A 55 -1.04 12.54 1.40
CA MET A 55 -2.25 12.01 0.77
C MET A 55 -1.99 11.48 -0.64
N ASN A 56 -1.20 12.20 -1.45
CA ASN A 56 -0.80 11.72 -2.78
C ASN A 56 0.03 10.44 -2.67
N LEU A 57 0.93 10.35 -1.69
CA LEU A 57 1.74 9.16 -1.42
C LEU A 57 0.87 7.98 -0.97
N LEU A 58 -0.09 8.18 -0.08
CA LEU A 58 -1.03 7.13 0.34
C LEU A 58 -1.84 6.58 -0.84
N CYS A 59 -2.30 7.44 -1.74
CA CYS A 59 -3.03 7.00 -2.92
C CYS A 59 -2.13 6.25 -3.92
N CYS A 60 -0.86 6.67 -4.06
CA CYS A 60 0.15 5.92 -4.81
C CYS A 60 0.44 4.56 -4.17
N PHE A 61 0.43 4.51 -2.84
CA PHE A 61 0.66 3.30 -2.05
C PHE A 61 -0.43 2.25 -2.31
N PHE A 62 -1.72 2.63 -2.30
CA PHE A 62 -2.80 1.71 -2.66
C PHE A 62 -2.77 1.25 -4.12
N GLY A 63 -2.53 2.18 -5.05
CA GLY A 63 -2.41 1.82 -6.47
C GLY A 63 -1.31 0.79 -6.72
N PHE A 64 -0.23 0.83 -5.93
CA PHE A 64 0.85 -0.15 -6.01
C PHE A 64 0.49 -1.54 -5.47
N LEU A 65 -0.15 -1.56 -4.30
CA LEU A 65 -0.56 -2.79 -3.61
C LEU A 65 -1.47 -3.65 -4.47
N HIS A 66 -2.32 -3.00 -5.27
CA HIS A 66 -3.32 -3.64 -6.10
C HIS A 66 -2.77 -4.42 -7.30
N GLY A 67 -1.50 -4.26 -7.65
CA GLY A 67 -0.92 -5.07 -8.72
C GLY A 67 -0.95 -6.55 -8.35
N ARG A 68 -1.49 -7.41 -9.23
CA ARG A 68 -1.73 -8.86 -9.02
C ARG A 68 -0.56 -9.67 -8.44
N TYR A 69 0.67 -9.16 -8.51
CA TYR A 69 1.84 -9.70 -7.81
C TYR A 69 2.17 -9.03 -6.47
N SER A 70 1.93 -7.73 -6.27
CA SER A 70 2.08 -7.06 -4.96
C SER A 70 1.04 -7.51 -3.95
N PHE A 71 -0.20 -7.74 -4.39
CA PHE A 71 -1.28 -8.18 -3.49
C PHE A 71 -1.07 -9.64 -3.05
N ARG A 72 -0.70 -10.53 -3.99
CA ARG A 72 -0.50 -11.97 -3.71
C ARG A 72 0.88 -12.35 -3.20
N ASN A 73 1.97 -11.64 -3.58
CA ASN A 73 3.31 -12.01 -3.09
C ASN A 73 3.64 -11.33 -1.77
N GLN A 74 3.75 -12.17 -0.74
CA GLN A 74 4.62 -12.11 0.46
C GLN A 74 4.60 -10.86 1.36
N HIS A 75 4.46 -9.64 0.85
CA HIS A 75 4.56 -8.39 1.60
C HIS A 75 3.26 -8.04 2.33
N MET A 76 2.11 -8.16 1.66
CA MET A 76 0.81 -8.12 2.37
C MET A 76 0.64 -9.36 3.22
N ALA A 77 1.07 -10.55 2.77
CA ALA A 77 1.02 -11.74 3.61
C ALA A 77 1.76 -11.50 4.95
N ALA A 78 2.92 -10.82 4.94
CA ALA A 78 3.69 -10.46 6.14
C ALA A 78 3.00 -9.47 7.09
N LEU A 79 2.13 -8.62 6.56
CA LEU A 79 1.31 -7.70 7.33
C LEU A 79 -0.09 -8.27 7.63
N SER A 80 -0.50 -9.31 6.90
CA SER A 80 -1.85 -9.81 6.91
C SER A 80 -2.13 -10.56 8.19
N VAL A 81 -3.39 -10.48 8.56
CA VAL A 81 -4.06 -11.29 9.57
C VAL A 81 -3.71 -12.79 9.46
N ASN A 82 -3.42 -13.28 8.25
CA ASN A 82 -3.11 -14.68 7.96
C ASN A 82 -1.71 -15.12 8.40
N GLN A 83 -0.66 -14.29 8.28
CA GLN A 83 0.65 -14.66 8.87
C GLN A 83 0.64 -14.55 10.39
N HIS A 84 -0.07 -13.57 10.96
CA HIS A 84 -0.24 -13.51 12.41
C HIS A 84 -1.00 -14.74 12.93
N GLN A 85 -2.03 -15.20 12.22
CA GLN A 85 -2.72 -16.46 12.51
C GLN A 85 -1.79 -17.68 12.37
N ALA A 86 -0.95 -17.73 11.32
CA ALA A 86 -0.02 -18.83 11.10
C ALA A 86 1.08 -18.90 12.18
N HIS A 87 1.61 -17.75 12.62
CA HIS A 87 2.71 -17.67 13.59
C HIS A 87 2.25 -17.71 15.05
N TYR A 88 1.12 -17.07 15.37
CA TYR A 88 0.64 -16.90 16.75
C TYR A 88 -0.66 -17.65 17.05
N GLY A 89 -1.22 -18.38 16.07
CA GLY A 89 -2.46 -19.15 16.22
C GLY A 89 -3.71 -18.28 16.37
N LYS A 90 -3.60 -16.97 16.15
CA LYS A 90 -4.68 -15.99 16.29
C LYS A 90 -4.60 -14.93 15.19
N LYS A 91 -5.72 -14.64 14.54
CA LYS A 91 -5.89 -13.52 13.61
C LYS A 91 -5.56 -12.22 14.36
N THR A 92 -4.87 -11.29 13.71
CA THR A 92 -4.41 -10.04 14.33
C THR A 92 -5.56 -9.36 15.08
N SER A 93 -5.37 -9.07 16.37
CA SER A 93 -6.47 -8.70 17.29
C SER A 93 -7.07 -7.31 17.05
N ILE A 94 -6.59 -6.57 16.06
CA ILE A 94 -6.89 -5.16 15.87
C ILE A 94 -8.20 -4.96 15.07
N PHE A 95 -8.61 -5.94 14.24
CA PHE A 95 -9.80 -5.84 13.38
C PHE A 95 -10.67 -7.12 13.41
N ASN A 96 -10.86 -7.66 14.61
CA ASN A 96 -11.27 -9.04 14.87
C ASN A 96 -12.75 -9.38 14.62
N ASP A 97 -13.49 -8.61 13.82
CA ASP A 97 -14.84 -9.02 13.39
C ASP A 97 -14.74 -10.04 12.26
N GLN A 98 -14.66 -11.31 12.67
CA GLN A 98 -14.34 -12.48 11.86
C GLN A 98 -15.37 -12.80 10.75
N MET A 99 -16.49 -12.09 10.65
CA MET A 99 -17.61 -12.54 9.82
C MET A 99 -17.39 -12.39 8.31
N ASN A 100 -16.48 -11.51 7.85
CA ASN A 100 -16.37 -11.18 6.42
C ASN A 100 -14.94 -11.16 5.88
N HIS A 101 -13.99 -11.87 6.51
CA HIS A 101 -12.64 -11.98 5.97
C HIS A 101 -12.54 -13.17 5.01
N PHE A 102 -12.43 -12.90 3.72
CA PHE A 102 -12.26 -13.92 2.69
C PHE A 102 -10.77 -14.12 2.40
N ASP A 103 -10.34 -15.38 2.42
CA ASP A 103 -8.98 -15.73 2.04
C ASP A 103 -8.82 -15.50 0.52
N ASP A 104 -7.67 -14.95 0.12
CA ASP A 104 -7.31 -14.56 -1.26
C ASP A 104 -8.03 -13.33 -1.87
N GLU A 105 -8.84 -12.60 -1.09
CA GLU A 105 -9.49 -11.34 -1.48
C GLU A 105 -8.89 -10.13 -0.75
N ILE A 106 -9.19 -8.92 -1.25
CA ILE A 106 -8.89 -7.68 -0.54
C ILE A 106 -9.95 -7.47 0.53
N ASN A 107 -9.55 -7.46 1.79
CA ASN A 107 -10.48 -7.25 2.89
C ASN A 107 -10.44 -5.80 3.38
N GLN A 108 -11.59 -5.28 3.81
CA GLN A 108 -11.67 -3.93 4.38
C GLN A 108 -10.75 -3.76 5.60
N GLN A 109 -10.55 -4.83 6.39
CA GLN A 109 -9.65 -4.85 7.54
C GLN A 109 -8.19 -4.64 7.12
N ASP A 110 -7.78 -5.23 5.99
CA ASP A 110 -6.41 -5.08 5.47
C ASP A 110 -6.18 -3.64 5.00
N VAL A 111 -7.15 -3.06 4.28
CA VAL A 111 -7.06 -1.65 3.87
C VAL A 111 -7.08 -0.71 5.07
N THR A 112 -7.91 -0.97 6.07
CA THR A 112 -7.94 -0.19 7.33
C THR A 112 -6.60 -0.24 8.04
N PHE A 113 -6.00 -1.43 8.17
CA PHE A 113 -4.67 -1.60 8.75
C PHE A 113 -3.62 -0.80 7.98
N LEU A 114 -3.66 -0.83 6.66
CA LEU A 114 -2.72 -0.12 5.81
C LEU A 114 -2.83 1.40 5.92
N ILE A 115 -4.05 1.95 5.97
CA ILE A 115 -4.26 3.39 6.24
C ILE A 115 -3.69 3.74 7.60
N TRP A 116 -4.01 2.96 8.63
CA TRP A 116 -3.53 3.18 10.00
C TRP A 116 -1.99 3.13 10.09
N TYR A 117 -1.37 2.14 9.45
CA TYR A 117 0.07 1.96 9.42
C TYR A 117 0.76 3.12 8.70
N PHE A 118 0.28 3.49 7.51
CA PHE A 118 0.81 4.64 6.78
C PHE A 118 0.69 5.93 7.59
N LEU A 119 -0.48 6.16 8.18
CA LEU A 119 -0.74 7.35 8.99
C LEU A 119 0.25 7.45 10.16
N ASN A 120 0.45 6.37 10.92
CA ASN A 120 1.34 6.40 12.08
C ASN A 120 2.84 6.39 11.73
N THR A 121 3.21 6.06 10.49
CA THR A 121 4.60 6.09 10.04
C THR A 121 4.97 7.42 9.37
N VAL A 122 4.01 8.15 8.82
CA VAL A 122 4.26 9.43 8.14
C VAL A 122 4.06 10.64 9.06
N GLN A 123 3.03 10.66 9.90
CA GLN A 123 2.91 11.73 10.89
C GLN A 123 3.57 11.32 12.22
N GLU A 124 4.34 12.23 12.80
CA GLU A 124 5.09 12.00 14.04
C GLU A 124 4.48 12.73 15.25
N GLU A 125 3.43 13.52 15.05
CA GLU A 125 2.88 14.37 16.11
C GLU A 125 2.04 13.60 17.12
N LYS A 126 1.26 12.62 16.67
CA LYS A 126 0.30 11.90 17.52
C LYS A 126 0.19 10.44 17.11
N PHE A 127 0.27 9.54 18.08
CA PHE A 127 -0.12 8.16 17.83
C PHE A 127 -1.64 8.06 17.67
N ILE A 128 -2.09 7.53 16.53
CA ILE A 128 -3.50 7.33 16.22
C ILE A 128 -3.87 5.88 16.55
N SER A 129 -4.85 5.72 17.43
CA SER A 129 -5.41 4.41 17.75
C SER A 129 -5.97 3.74 16.49
N PRO A 130 -5.73 2.43 16.28
CA PRO A 130 -6.28 1.70 15.13
C PRO A 130 -7.80 1.50 15.20
N TYR A 131 -8.42 1.75 16.36
CA TYR A 131 -9.86 1.60 16.58
C TYR A 131 -10.67 2.88 16.29
N ASN A 132 -10.07 3.86 15.63
CA ASN A 132 -10.78 5.08 15.25
C ASN A 132 -11.67 4.82 14.03
N ASP A 133 -12.96 5.14 14.13
CA ASP A 133 -13.97 4.86 13.09
C ASP A 133 -13.63 5.50 11.73
N PHE A 134 -12.98 6.68 11.72
CA PHE A 134 -12.62 7.34 10.47
C PHE A 134 -11.65 6.51 9.60
N LEU A 135 -10.86 5.61 10.20
CA LEU A 135 -9.98 4.71 9.45
C LEU A 135 -10.80 3.69 8.66
N LEU A 136 -11.88 3.20 9.28
CA LEU A 136 -12.82 2.28 8.64
C LEU A 136 -13.63 2.99 7.56
N ASP A 137 -14.06 4.23 7.81
CA ASP A 137 -14.75 5.07 6.83
C ASP A 137 -13.84 5.33 5.61
N ALA A 138 -12.57 5.67 5.83
CA ALA A 138 -11.62 5.88 4.75
C ALA A 138 -11.35 4.58 3.96
N ALA A 139 -11.30 3.43 4.64
CA ALA A 139 -11.21 2.15 3.96
C ALA A 139 -12.48 1.86 3.14
N HIS A 140 -13.67 2.16 3.68
CA HIS A 140 -14.94 2.00 2.97
C HIS A 140 -15.01 2.86 1.70
N ASP A 141 -14.45 4.07 1.73
CA ASP A 141 -14.38 4.94 0.55
C ASP A 141 -13.47 4.35 -0.56
N VAL A 142 -12.41 3.62 -0.18
CA VAL A 142 -11.41 3.07 -1.11
C VAL A 142 -11.75 1.66 -1.60
N MET A 143 -12.38 0.82 -0.77
CA MET A 143 -12.64 -0.58 -1.08
C MET A 143 -13.37 -0.82 -2.40
N PRO A 144 -14.45 -0.10 -2.76
CA PRO A 144 -15.16 -0.35 -4.01
C PRO A 144 -14.28 -0.20 -5.26
N ILE A 145 -13.30 0.71 -5.20
CA ILE A 145 -12.35 0.92 -6.30
C ILE A 145 -11.38 -0.26 -6.38
N LEU A 146 -10.86 -0.72 -5.25
CA LEU A 146 -9.94 -1.86 -5.20
C LEU A 146 -10.65 -3.15 -5.64
N ASP A 147 -11.89 -3.36 -5.19
CA ASP A 147 -12.69 -4.52 -5.56
C ASP A 147 -12.98 -4.55 -7.07
N GLU A 148 -13.38 -3.42 -7.66
CA GLU A 148 -13.60 -3.32 -9.11
C GLU A 148 -12.31 -3.66 -9.88
N GLU A 149 -11.19 -3.13 -9.43
CA GLU A 149 -9.92 -3.23 -10.15
C GLU A 149 -9.26 -4.61 -9.98
N TYR A 150 -9.67 -5.43 -9.00
CA TYR A 150 -9.07 -6.73 -8.68
C TYR A 150 -8.99 -7.65 -9.90
N GLU A 151 -10.04 -7.61 -10.72
CA GLU A 151 -10.16 -8.44 -11.92
C GLU A 151 -9.47 -7.86 -13.17
N TYR A 152 -9.21 -6.56 -13.22
CA TYR A 152 -8.76 -5.89 -14.45
C TYR A 152 -7.32 -5.36 -14.38
N ALA A 153 -6.74 -5.26 -13.18
CA ALA A 153 -5.41 -4.69 -13.01
C ALA A 153 -4.32 -5.47 -13.78
N PRO A 154 -3.55 -4.81 -14.65
CA PRO A 154 -2.55 -5.46 -15.48
C PRO A 154 -1.33 -5.89 -14.65
N GLU A 155 -0.81 -7.10 -14.91
CA GLU A 155 0.43 -7.56 -14.27
C GLU A 155 1.61 -6.65 -14.63
N ASN A 156 2.37 -6.23 -13.61
CA ASN A 156 3.55 -5.40 -13.80
C ASN A 156 4.81 -6.27 -13.88
N GLU A 157 5.05 -6.90 -15.04
CA GLU A 157 6.25 -7.74 -15.23
C GLU A 157 7.55 -6.94 -15.08
N HIS A 158 7.54 -5.64 -15.39
CA HIS A 158 8.71 -4.78 -15.22
C HIS A 158 9.06 -4.59 -13.74
N ILE A 159 8.10 -4.57 -12.83
CA ILE A 159 8.42 -4.41 -11.41
C ILE A 159 8.83 -5.73 -10.75
N LYS A 160 8.26 -6.84 -11.24
CA LYS A 160 8.53 -8.19 -10.75
C LYS A 160 10.02 -8.53 -10.75
N GLN A 161 10.77 -8.07 -11.76
CA GLN A 161 12.22 -8.29 -11.83
C GLN A 161 13.02 -7.67 -10.66
N TYR A 162 12.47 -6.64 -9.99
CA TYR A 162 13.12 -5.99 -8.85
C TYR A 162 12.82 -6.68 -7.52
N TYR A 163 11.72 -7.44 -7.46
CA TYR A 163 11.24 -8.13 -6.26
C TYR A 163 11.29 -9.66 -6.39
N ALA A 164 12.01 -10.18 -7.38
CA ALA A 164 12.24 -11.60 -7.56
C ALA A 164 13.71 -11.92 -7.24
N LEU A 165 13.93 -12.89 -6.35
CA LEU A 165 15.23 -13.49 -6.10
C LEU A 165 15.12 -14.99 -6.35
N ASN A 166 16.11 -15.58 -7.02
CA ASN A 166 16.17 -17.03 -7.21
C ASN A 166 16.47 -17.71 -5.85
N GLU A 167 15.75 -18.76 -5.51
CA GLU A 167 15.93 -19.52 -4.25
C GLU A 167 17.35 -20.07 -4.09
N ASN A 168 18.03 -20.35 -5.20
CA ASN A 168 19.41 -20.82 -5.22
C ASN A 168 20.42 -19.71 -5.57
N GLU A 169 20.06 -18.44 -5.38
CA GLU A 169 20.98 -17.34 -5.63
C GLU A 169 22.14 -17.36 -4.63
N THR A 170 23.37 -17.39 -5.16
CA THR A 170 24.61 -17.46 -4.37
C THR A 170 25.45 -16.20 -4.52
N ASP A 171 25.09 -15.31 -5.46
CA ASP A 171 25.74 -14.03 -5.64
C ASP A 171 25.32 -13.04 -4.54
N TYR A 172 26.28 -12.74 -3.65
CA TYR A 172 26.12 -11.77 -2.56
C TYR A 172 25.60 -10.41 -3.05
N TYR A 173 26.08 -9.90 -4.19
CA TYR A 173 25.69 -8.57 -4.65
C TYR A 173 24.25 -8.53 -5.15
N LYS A 174 23.77 -9.61 -5.75
CA LYS A 174 22.36 -9.71 -6.15
C LYS A 174 21.44 -9.85 -4.95
N ALA A 175 21.80 -10.70 -3.99
CA ALA A 175 21.04 -10.85 -2.74
C ALA A 175 21.01 -9.54 -1.95
N ARG A 176 22.16 -8.86 -1.82
CA ARG A 176 22.24 -7.54 -1.20
C ARG A 176 21.39 -6.51 -1.93
N LYS A 177 21.49 -6.43 -3.26
CA LYS A 177 20.67 -5.48 -4.04
C LYS A 177 19.19 -5.75 -3.86
N PHE A 178 18.77 -7.02 -3.82
CA PHE A 178 17.40 -7.40 -3.54
C PHE A 178 16.95 -6.93 -2.15
N ILE A 179 17.73 -7.21 -1.10
CA ILE A 179 17.43 -6.76 0.28
C ILE A 179 17.39 -5.23 0.34
N ASP A 180 18.37 -4.54 -0.24
CA ASP A 180 18.41 -3.08 -0.29
C ASP A 180 17.17 -2.53 -1.02
N THR A 181 16.73 -3.19 -2.10
CA THR A 181 15.52 -2.82 -2.84
C THR A 181 14.26 -3.05 -2.01
N VAL A 182 14.15 -4.18 -1.30
CA VAL A 182 13.00 -4.52 -0.46
C VAL A 182 12.93 -3.62 0.78
N LEU A 183 14.04 -3.26 1.39
CA LEU A 183 14.03 -2.46 2.62
C LEU A 183 13.93 -0.95 2.34
N PHE A 184 14.67 -0.44 1.36
CA PHE A 184 14.83 1.00 1.17
C PHE A 184 14.16 1.54 -0.10
N SER A 185 13.81 0.67 -1.03
CA SER A 185 13.14 1.06 -2.28
C SER A 185 11.77 0.39 -2.44
N SER A 186 11.31 -0.34 -1.42
CA SER A 186 9.96 -0.87 -1.40
C SER A 186 9.00 0.15 -0.84
N TYR A 187 7.89 0.22 -1.54
CA TYR A 187 6.70 0.98 -1.17
C TYR A 187 6.12 0.62 0.20
N LEU A 188 6.47 -0.53 0.79
CA LEU A 188 5.92 -0.95 2.07
C LEU A 188 6.74 -0.40 3.24
N LEU A 189 8.07 -0.51 3.15
CA LEU A 189 8.97 -0.18 4.25
C LEU A 189 9.57 1.22 4.11
N PHE A 190 9.31 1.95 3.02
CA PHE A 190 9.88 3.29 2.86
C PHE A 190 9.48 4.21 4.02
N THR A 191 8.24 4.11 4.52
CA THR A 191 7.76 4.91 5.65
C THR A 191 8.47 4.53 6.95
N ASP A 192 8.88 3.28 7.14
CA ASP A 192 9.64 2.82 8.31
C ASP A 192 11.10 3.30 8.31
N THR A 193 11.68 3.56 7.14
CA THR A 193 13.11 3.90 7.05
C THR A 193 13.43 5.32 7.47
N GLY A 194 12.43 6.21 7.57
CA GLY A 194 12.61 7.65 7.83
C GLY A 194 13.44 8.37 6.76
N LEU A 195 13.80 7.68 5.67
CA LEU A 195 14.54 8.25 4.55
C LEU A 195 13.55 9.07 3.73
N LYS A 196 13.76 10.39 3.70
CA LYS A 196 13.00 11.26 2.79
C LYS A 196 13.26 10.80 1.37
N ILE A 197 12.17 10.50 0.66
CA ILE A 197 12.26 10.21 -0.77
C ILE A 197 12.77 11.48 -1.46
N ALA A 198 13.93 11.38 -2.10
CA ALA A 198 14.60 12.48 -2.78
C ALA A 198 13.82 12.97 -4.02
#